data_AF-A0AAD6V9H4-F1
#
_entry.id   AF-A0AAD6V9H4-F1
#
_cell.length_a   1.000
_cell.length_b   1.000
_cell.length_c   1.000
_cell.angle_alpha   90.00
_cell.angle_beta   90.00
_cell.angle_gamma   90.00
#
_symmetry.space_group_name_H-M   'P 1'
#
loop_
_entity.id
_entity.type
_entity.pdbx_description
1 polymer ?
#
loop_
_entity_poly.entity_id
_entity_poly.type
_entity_poly.pdbx_seq_one_letter_code
_entity_poly.pdbx_strand_id
1 'polypeptide(L)'
;MSFQTDEKVIRKVIVRSGAIVDGLCFEYTNGERTPWYGGQGGVQQDFELQDEEDITQVLICSNNSVVQKLSFMTSNGRQSIWFGIDGQRPDVWEFGGKALAGFSGTPGQYLNGVQALWSDRNSRVGPEVLKQLIAEAGLMSDYITSAGQQNESLIRQVAELSDELTVKLHAPAEDALAGILTLAQLVYELSGAAGAENKALVAKCKGQSVVVENVLAHSMTFWERLKECSTLV
;
A
#
# COMPACT_ATOMS: atom_id res chain seq x y z
N MET A 1 -24.52 8.18 -35.11
CA MET A 1 -24.72 9.58 -34.68
C MET A 1 -23.69 9.81 -33.58
N SER A 2 -22.53 10.38 -33.90
CA SER A 2 -21.48 10.67 -32.92
C SER A 2 -21.89 11.92 -32.15
N PHE A 3 -22.16 11.80 -30.86
CA PHE A 3 -22.35 12.95 -29.99
C PHE A 3 -20.98 13.62 -29.85
N GLN A 4 -20.82 14.81 -30.41
CA GLN A 4 -19.58 15.57 -30.39
C GLN A 4 -19.47 16.24 -29.02
N THR A 5 -19.03 15.48 -28.01
CA THR A 5 -18.96 15.90 -26.60
C THR A 5 -17.65 16.57 -26.21
N ASP A 6 -16.67 16.62 -27.11
CA ASP A 6 -15.30 17.02 -26.77
C ASP A 6 -15.09 18.52 -26.62
N GLU A 7 -15.95 19.36 -27.22
CA GLU A 7 -15.87 20.82 -27.07
C GLU A 7 -16.62 21.36 -25.85
N LYS A 8 -17.49 20.55 -25.23
CA LYS A 8 -18.41 21.02 -24.19
C LYS A 8 -17.85 20.72 -22.80
N VAL A 9 -17.49 21.79 -22.10
CA VAL A 9 -16.96 21.75 -20.73
C VAL A 9 -18.05 22.16 -19.76
N ILE A 10 -18.38 21.30 -18.79
CA ILE A 10 -19.39 21.60 -17.77
C ILE A 10 -18.87 22.73 -16.87
N ARG A 11 -19.68 23.78 -16.72
CA ARG A 11 -19.42 24.93 -15.85
C ARG A 11 -20.23 24.86 -14.56
N LYS A 12 -21.46 24.36 -14.64
CA LYS A 12 -22.38 24.28 -13.51
C LYS A 12 -23.30 23.08 -13.65
N VAL A 13 -23.54 22.41 -12.53
CA VAL A 13 -24.59 21.42 -12.40
C VAL A 13 -25.75 22.03 -11.62
N ILE A 14 -26.95 21.92 -12.15
CA ILE A 14 -28.17 22.39 -11.50
C ILE A 14 -29.01 21.17 -11.19
N VAL A 15 -29.30 20.93 -9.92
CA VAL A 15 -30.02 19.74 -9.46
C VAL A 15 -31.22 20.16 -8.63
N ARG A 16 -32.36 19.52 -8.83
CA ARG A 16 -33.51 19.57 -7.93
C ARG A 16 -33.60 18.27 -7.17
N SER A 17 -33.71 18.36 -5.84
CA SER A 17 -33.85 17.18 -4.99
C SER A 17 -34.66 17.48 -3.73
N GLY A 18 -35.33 16.45 -3.22
CA GLY A 18 -35.89 16.36 -1.88
C GLY A 18 -35.32 15.14 -1.16
N ALA A 19 -36.19 14.17 -0.84
CA ALA A 19 -35.76 12.86 -0.35
C ALA A 19 -34.98 12.08 -1.42
N ILE A 20 -35.37 12.23 -2.68
CA ILE A 20 -34.71 11.67 -3.87
C ILE A 20 -34.31 12.78 -4.87
N VAL A 21 -33.64 12.42 -5.96
CA VAL A 21 -33.29 13.35 -7.04
C VAL A 21 -34.47 13.48 -8.01
N ASP A 22 -35.03 14.69 -8.09
CA ASP A 22 -36.15 15.00 -8.97
C ASP A 22 -35.68 15.23 -10.40
N GLY A 23 -34.61 15.98 -10.59
CA GLY A 23 -34.08 16.26 -11.91
C GLY A 23 -32.80 17.10 -11.91
N LEU A 24 -32.16 17.20 -13.07
CA LEU A 24 -30.95 17.98 -13.25
C LEU A 24 -30.77 18.51 -14.67
N CYS A 25 -29.91 19.50 -14.82
CA CYS A 25 -29.29 19.87 -16.09
C CYS A 25 -27.87 20.39 -15.87
N PHE A 26 -27.12 20.47 -16.97
CA PHE A 26 -25.81 21.09 -17.00
C PHE A 26 -25.84 22.42 -17.75
N GLU A 27 -25.01 23.35 -17.30
CA GLU A 27 -24.61 24.51 -18.07
C GLU A 27 -23.13 24.38 -18.45
N TYR A 28 -22.84 24.60 -19.72
CA TYR A 28 -21.50 24.53 -20.28
C TYR A 28 -20.81 25.91 -20.27
N THR A 29 -19.49 25.92 -20.42
CA THR A 29 -18.69 27.16 -20.43
C THR A 29 -19.04 28.11 -21.58
N ASN A 30 -19.59 27.60 -22.68
CA ASN A 30 -20.10 28.40 -23.80
C ASN A 30 -21.49 29.01 -23.55
N GLY A 31 -22.08 28.80 -22.36
CA GLY A 31 -23.41 29.28 -21.98
C GLY A 31 -24.57 28.40 -22.43
N GLU A 32 -24.32 27.35 -23.22
CA GLU A 32 -25.36 26.38 -23.57
C GLU A 32 -25.76 25.54 -22.36
N ARG A 33 -27.03 25.08 -22.36
CA ARG A 33 -27.55 24.18 -21.33
C ARG A 33 -28.04 22.89 -21.95
N THR A 34 -27.86 21.79 -21.24
CA THR A 34 -28.57 20.55 -21.59
C THR A 34 -30.07 20.73 -21.35
N PRO A 35 -30.91 19.92 -22.00
CA PRO A 35 -32.30 19.77 -21.58
C PRO A 35 -32.41 19.44 -20.08
N TRP A 36 -33.55 19.76 -19.49
CA TRP A 36 -33.88 19.33 -18.14
C TRP A 36 -34.21 17.84 -18.13
N TYR A 37 -33.52 17.06 -17.30
CA TYR A 37 -33.77 15.63 -17.12
C TYR A 37 -34.52 15.43 -15.80
N GLY A 38 -35.71 14.82 -15.86
CA GLY A 38 -36.54 14.54 -14.67
C GLY A 38 -37.62 15.58 -14.41
N GLY A 39 -38.14 15.61 -13.19
CA GLY A 39 -39.24 16.47 -12.77
C GLY A 39 -38.82 17.82 -12.19
N GLN A 40 -39.83 18.62 -11.82
CA GLN A 40 -39.67 19.95 -11.24
C GLN A 40 -39.90 19.98 -9.71
N GLY A 41 -39.92 18.80 -9.07
CA GLY A 41 -40.06 18.67 -7.61
C GLY A 41 -38.85 19.21 -6.84
N GLY A 42 -38.86 19.05 -5.52
CA GLY A 42 -37.71 19.35 -4.66
C GLY A 42 -37.25 20.81 -4.67
N VAL A 43 -36.10 21.02 -4.03
CA VAL A 43 -35.40 22.31 -3.95
C VAL A 43 -34.26 22.32 -4.98
N GLN A 44 -34.14 23.41 -5.74
CA GLN A 44 -33.03 23.60 -6.67
C GLN A 44 -31.76 24.00 -5.92
N GLN A 45 -30.66 23.35 -6.27
CA GLN A 45 -29.33 23.63 -5.76
C GLN A 45 -28.34 23.58 -6.93
N ASP A 46 -27.35 24.46 -6.87
CA ASP A 46 -26.36 24.63 -7.91
C ASP A 46 -24.98 24.19 -7.40
N PHE A 47 -24.22 23.51 -8.24
CA PHE A 47 -22.80 23.21 -8.03
C PHE A 47 -21.99 23.82 -9.16
N GLU A 48 -21.32 24.94 -8.86
CA GLU A 48 -20.49 25.67 -9.80
C GLU A 48 -19.04 25.17 -9.75
N LEU A 49 -18.51 24.84 -10.93
CA LEU A 49 -17.12 24.42 -11.08
C LEU A 49 -16.22 25.65 -11.12
N GLN A 50 -15.02 25.50 -10.59
CA GLN A 50 -13.96 26.49 -10.69
C GLN A 50 -13.34 26.46 -12.09
N ASP A 51 -12.57 27.51 -12.40
CA ASP A 51 -11.77 27.52 -13.62
C ASP A 51 -10.79 26.34 -13.62
N GLU A 52 -10.58 25.76 -14.80
CA GLU A 52 -9.70 24.59 -15.00
C GLU A 52 -10.06 23.34 -14.17
N GLU A 53 -11.31 23.23 -13.74
CA GLU A 53 -11.83 22.08 -13.01
C GLU A 53 -12.82 21.29 -13.86
N ASP A 54 -12.80 19.97 -13.71
CA ASP A 54 -13.72 19.07 -14.38
C ASP A 54 -14.30 18.07 -13.39
N ILE A 55 -15.52 17.59 -13.66
CA ILE A 55 -16.10 16.47 -12.92
C ILE A 55 -15.44 15.18 -13.42
N THR A 56 -14.83 14.43 -12.50
CA THR A 56 -14.10 13.18 -12.78
C THR A 56 -14.82 11.95 -12.26
N GLN A 57 -15.65 12.11 -11.23
CA GLN A 57 -16.43 11.01 -10.67
C GLN A 57 -17.85 11.44 -10.33
N VAL A 58 -18.78 10.52 -10.53
CA VAL A 58 -20.18 10.65 -10.10
C VAL A 58 -20.44 9.55 -9.08
N LEU A 59 -20.76 9.94 -7.85
CA LEU A 59 -21.22 9.02 -6.84
C LEU A 59 -22.74 8.97 -6.90
N ILE A 60 -23.31 7.79 -7.07
CA ILE A 60 -24.75 7.63 -7.32
C ILE A 60 -25.32 6.46 -6.53
N CYS A 61 -26.50 6.67 -5.96
CA CYS A 61 -27.36 5.60 -5.47
C CYS A 61 -28.66 5.63 -6.27
N SER A 62 -28.99 4.53 -6.91
CA SER A 62 -30.26 4.32 -7.58
C SER A 62 -30.89 3.01 -7.11
N ASN A 63 -32.21 2.95 -7.18
CA ASN A 63 -32.94 1.68 -7.12
C ASN A 63 -33.46 1.33 -8.52
N ASN A 64 -34.34 0.33 -8.63
CA ASN A 64 -34.86 -0.13 -9.92
C ASN A 64 -35.77 0.88 -10.65
N SER A 65 -36.07 2.04 -10.06
CA SER A 65 -37.00 3.02 -10.64
C SER A 65 -36.51 4.46 -10.64
N VAL A 66 -35.64 4.86 -9.71
CA VAL A 66 -35.21 6.26 -9.54
C VAL A 66 -33.78 6.38 -9.00
N VAL A 67 -33.15 7.50 -9.33
CA VAL A 67 -31.93 7.98 -8.64
C VAL A 67 -32.32 8.57 -7.29
N GLN A 68 -31.80 7.97 -6.23
CA GLN A 68 -32.12 8.35 -4.85
C GLN A 68 -31.20 9.46 -4.36
N LYS A 69 -29.88 9.34 -4.57
CA LYS A 69 -28.94 10.42 -4.27
C LYS A 69 -27.76 10.42 -5.21
N LEU A 70 -27.18 11.60 -5.42
CA LEU A 70 -25.97 11.76 -6.23
C LEU A 70 -25.05 12.85 -5.67
N SER A 71 -23.75 12.73 -5.96
CA SER A 71 -22.73 13.72 -5.65
C SER A 71 -21.65 13.69 -6.73
N PHE A 72 -21.01 14.82 -6.98
CA PHE A 72 -19.96 14.96 -7.99
C PHE A 72 -18.61 15.18 -7.31
N MET A 73 -17.59 14.47 -7.77
CA MET A 73 -16.20 14.79 -7.44
C MET A 73 -15.48 15.33 -8.65
N THR A 74 -14.63 16.30 -8.35
CA THR A 74 -13.89 17.06 -9.34
C THR A 74 -12.43 16.63 -9.39
N SER A 75 -11.75 16.99 -10.47
CA SER A 75 -10.30 16.83 -10.63
C SER A 75 -9.46 17.55 -9.58
N ASN A 76 -10.02 18.58 -8.95
CA ASN A 76 -9.36 19.32 -7.88
C ASN A 76 -9.66 18.74 -6.49
N GLY A 77 -10.29 17.57 -6.41
CA GLY A 77 -10.62 16.90 -5.15
C GLY A 77 -11.81 17.53 -4.40
N ARG A 78 -12.48 18.55 -4.96
CA ARG A 78 -13.73 19.06 -4.39
C ARG A 78 -14.87 18.09 -4.65
N GLN A 79 -15.70 17.91 -3.63
CA GLN A 79 -16.94 17.15 -3.73
C GLN A 79 -18.14 18.09 -3.56
N SER A 80 -19.17 17.92 -4.40
CA SER A 80 -20.45 18.60 -4.20
C SER A 80 -21.15 18.06 -2.96
N ILE A 81 -22.15 18.79 -2.46
CA ILE A 81 -23.11 18.19 -1.53
C ILE A 81 -23.79 16.95 -2.14
N TRP A 82 -24.38 16.14 -1.28
CA TRP A 82 -25.31 15.11 -1.71
C TRP A 82 -26.64 15.74 -2.09
N PHE A 83 -27.08 15.48 -3.31
CA PHE A 83 -28.43 15.79 -3.76
C PHE A 83 -29.30 14.55 -3.53
N GLY A 84 -30.40 14.69 -2.79
CA GLY A 84 -31.14 13.56 -2.25
C GLY A 84 -30.58 13.05 -0.92
N ILE A 85 -31.42 12.35 -0.15
CA ILE A 85 -31.09 11.88 1.21
C ILE A 85 -31.16 10.35 1.27
N ASP A 86 -32.10 9.77 0.53
CA ASP A 86 -32.32 8.33 0.50
C ASP A 86 -31.23 7.62 -0.30
N GLY A 87 -31.00 6.36 0.06
CA GLY A 87 -30.03 5.50 -0.63
C GLY A 87 -28.91 5.04 0.27
N GLN A 88 -28.40 3.86 -0.05
CA GLN A 88 -27.40 3.16 0.75
C GLN A 88 -25.98 3.61 0.37
N ARG A 89 -25.07 2.65 0.17
CA ARG A 89 -23.72 2.88 -0.33
C ARG A 89 -23.79 3.31 -1.80
N PRO A 90 -23.08 4.39 -2.19
CA PRO A 90 -23.03 4.82 -3.59
C PRO A 90 -22.13 3.94 -4.42
N ASP A 91 -22.54 3.74 -5.67
CA ASP A 91 -21.65 3.31 -6.74
C ASP A 91 -20.83 4.51 -7.22
N VAL A 92 -19.59 4.26 -7.61
CA VAL A 92 -18.68 5.27 -8.14
C VAL A 92 -18.57 5.08 -9.64
N TRP A 93 -18.98 6.09 -10.39
CA TRP A 93 -18.81 6.12 -11.84
C TRP A 93 -17.63 7.01 -12.19
N GLU A 94 -16.69 6.44 -12.92
CA GLU A 94 -15.51 7.13 -13.44
C GLU A 94 -15.07 6.47 -14.76
N PHE A 95 -14.26 7.18 -15.53
CA PHE A 95 -13.71 6.65 -16.77
C PHE A 95 -12.27 7.10 -16.99
N GLY A 96 -11.32 6.46 -16.31
CA GLY A 96 -9.89 6.58 -16.60
C GLY A 96 -9.34 8.02 -16.63
N GLY A 97 -9.82 8.89 -15.74
CA GLY A 97 -9.40 10.30 -15.68
C GLY A 97 -9.99 11.19 -16.77
N LYS A 98 -11.00 10.72 -17.52
CA LYS A 98 -11.77 11.55 -18.47
C LYS A 98 -12.74 12.46 -17.73
N ALA A 99 -13.01 13.62 -18.33
CA ALA A 99 -14.01 14.54 -17.81
C ALA A 99 -15.44 14.05 -18.15
N LEU A 100 -16.37 14.31 -17.25
CA LEU A 100 -17.80 14.14 -17.54
C LEU A 100 -18.23 15.17 -18.60
N ALA A 101 -18.88 14.70 -19.65
CA ALA A 101 -19.45 15.55 -20.70
C ALA A 101 -20.95 15.78 -20.52
N GLY A 102 -21.64 14.86 -19.85
CA GLY A 102 -23.04 15.01 -19.54
C GLY A 102 -23.69 13.69 -19.10
N PHE A 103 -25.01 13.64 -19.23
CA PHE A 103 -25.80 12.43 -18.98
C PHE A 103 -26.72 12.14 -20.17
N SER A 104 -26.95 10.85 -20.40
CA SER A 104 -28.12 10.37 -21.14
C SER A 104 -29.05 9.64 -20.17
N GLY A 105 -30.35 9.71 -20.39
CA GLY A 105 -31.30 9.09 -19.48
C GLY A 105 -32.73 9.17 -19.97
N THR A 106 -33.63 8.52 -19.23
CA THR A 106 -35.06 8.51 -19.53
C THR A 106 -35.75 9.57 -18.67
N PRO A 107 -36.39 10.60 -19.27
CA PRO A 107 -37.13 11.59 -18.52
C PRO A 107 -38.37 10.96 -17.88
N GLY A 108 -38.75 11.46 -16.71
CA GLY A 108 -39.94 11.06 -15.98
C GLY A 108 -40.34 12.11 -14.96
N GLN A 109 -41.28 11.77 -14.08
CA GLN A 109 -41.63 12.62 -12.93
C GLN A 109 -40.44 12.82 -11.97
N TYR A 110 -39.48 11.89 -11.99
CA TYR A 110 -38.20 11.95 -11.29
C TYR A 110 -37.07 11.63 -12.27
N LEU A 111 -35.84 11.65 -11.76
CA LEU A 111 -34.69 11.16 -12.49
C LEU A 111 -34.67 9.62 -12.43
N ASN A 112 -35.34 8.97 -13.40
CA ASN A 112 -35.58 7.51 -13.35
C ASN A 112 -34.34 6.67 -13.64
N GLY A 113 -33.54 7.08 -14.62
CA GLY A 113 -32.32 6.40 -15.01
C GLY A 113 -31.39 7.35 -15.76
N VAL A 114 -30.11 7.30 -15.40
CA VAL A 114 -29.05 8.10 -16.01
C VAL A 114 -27.87 7.22 -16.36
N GLN A 115 -27.11 7.66 -17.35
CA GLN A 115 -25.86 7.08 -17.77
C GLN A 115 -24.89 8.22 -18.00
N ALA A 116 -23.75 8.18 -17.31
CA ALA A 116 -22.67 9.14 -17.52
C ALA A 116 -22.13 9.04 -18.96
N LEU A 117 -22.01 10.20 -19.61
CA LEU A 117 -21.31 10.36 -20.87
C LEU A 117 -19.97 11.03 -20.56
N TRP A 118 -18.89 10.34 -20.88
CA TRP A 118 -17.52 10.81 -20.68
C TRP A 118 -17.00 11.41 -21.98
N SER A 119 -16.22 12.49 -21.88
CA SER A 119 -15.54 13.09 -23.04
C SER A 119 -14.27 12.32 -23.40
N ASP A 120 -13.76 12.50 -24.62
CA ASP A 120 -12.44 11.97 -24.98
C ASP A 120 -11.29 12.81 -24.41
N ARG A 121 -11.56 14.03 -23.91
CA ARG A 121 -10.54 14.84 -23.20
C ARG A 121 -10.21 14.29 -21.82
N ASN A 122 -8.91 14.33 -21.51
CA ASN A 122 -8.46 14.12 -20.13
C ASN A 122 -8.94 15.28 -19.26
N SER A 123 -9.24 14.95 -18.01
CA SER A 123 -9.66 15.93 -17.01
C SER A 123 -8.55 16.93 -16.71
N ARG A 124 -8.91 18.21 -16.63
CA ARG A 124 -8.00 19.29 -16.26
C ARG A 124 -7.72 19.21 -14.77
N VAL A 125 -6.46 19.35 -14.38
CA VAL A 125 -6.07 19.50 -12.97
C VAL A 125 -5.60 20.94 -12.80
N GLY A 126 -6.19 21.65 -11.85
CA GLY A 126 -5.83 23.03 -11.59
C GLY A 126 -4.35 23.16 -11.16
N PRO A 127 -3.69 24.28 -11.48
CA PRO A 127 -2.26 24.48 -11.21
C PRO A 127 -1.94 24.41 -9.72
N GLU A 128 -2.87 24.78 -8.84
CA GLU A 128 -2.67 24.70 -7.40
C GLU A 128 -2.59 23.26 -6.89
N VAL A 129 -3.39 22.35 -7.46
CA VAL A 129 -3.33 20.92 -7.12
C VAL A 129 -2.03 20.32 -7.63
N LEU A 130 -1.58 20.71 -8.82
CA LEU A 130 -0.29 20.26 -9.34
C LEU A 130 0.87 20.74 -8.45
N LYS A 131 0.84 22.00 -8.00
CA LYS A 131 1.84 22.54 -7.05
C LYS A 131 1.83 21.77 -5.72
N GLN A 132 0.64 21.47 -5.20
CA GLN A 132 0.50 20.68 -3.97
C GLN A 132 1.08 19.28 -4.15
N LEU A 133 0.75 18.58 -5.24
CA LEU A 133 1.28 17.25 -5.53
C LEU A 133 2.81 17.25 -5.68
N ILE A 134 3.38 18.29 -6.31
CA ILE A 134 4.84 18.45 -6.41
C ILE A 134 5.46 18.65 -5.02
N ALA A 135 4.84 19.47 -4.17
CA ALA A 135 5.33 19.69 -2.80
C ALA A 135 5.25 18.40 -1.95
N GLU A 136 4.15 17.66 -2.04
CA GLU A 136 3.97 16.37 -1.35
C GLU A 136 4.97 15.32 -1.84
N ALA A 137 5.22 15.25 -3.16
CA ALA A 137 6.24 14.37 -3.71
C ALA A 137 7.65 14.74 -3.21
N GLY A 138 7.95 16.04 -3.06
CA GLY A 138 9.19 16.51 -2.45
C GLY A 138 9.36 16.04 -1.01
N LEU A 139 8.33 16.20 -0.17
CA LEU A 139 8.33 15.73 1.21
C LEU A 139 8.52 14.21 1.30
N MET A 140 7.90 13.45 0.39
CA MET A 140 8.05 12.01 0.35
C MET A 140 9.47 11.60 -0.07
N SER A 141 10.08 12.32 -1.02
CA SER A 141 11.48 12.12 -1.43
C SER A 141 12.44 12.34 -0.26
N ASP A 142 12.24 13.40 0.52
CA ASP A 142 13.06 13.70 1.70
C ASP A 142 12.92 12.60 2.75
N TYR A 143 11.69 12.13 2.99
CA TYR A 143 11.42 11.03 3.92
C TYR A 143 12.11 9.73 3.49
N ILE A 144 12.02 9.36 2.21
CA ILE A 144 12.68 8.17 1.66
C ILE A 144 14.20 8.28 1.83
N THR A 145 14.77 9.46 1.57
CA THR A 145 16.21 9.71 1.71
C THR A 145 16.65 9.54 3.16
N SER A 146 15.91 10.12 4.11
CA SER A 146 16.18 9.97 5.55
C SER A 146 16.07 8.52 6.01
N ALA A 147 15.05 7.79 5.55
CA ALA A 147 14.88 6.37 5.88
C ALA A 147 16.03 5.52 5.30
N GLY A 148 16.50 5.84 4.09
CA GLY A 148 17.66 5.21 3.47
C GLY A 148 18.94 5.39 4.31
N GLN A 149 19.20 6.61 4.79
CA GLN A 149 20.35 6.90 5.66
C GLN A 149 20.29 6.14 6.99
N GLN A 150 19.11 6.05 7.60
CA GLN A 150 18.92 5.27 8.82
C GLN A 150 19.17 3.77 8.57
N ASN A 151 18.71 3.24 7.45
CA ASN A 151 18.95 1.84 7.08
C ASN A 151 20.44 1.55 6.89
N GLU A 152 21.18 2.42 6.19
CA GLU A 152 22.63 2.29 6.05
C GLU A 152 23.35 2.32 7.41
N SER A 153 22.91 3.17 8.33
CA SER A 153 23.45 3.22 9.69
C SER A 153 23.19 1.92 10.45
N LEU A 154 21.99 1.34 10.33
CA LEU A 154 21.67 0.06 10.98
C LEU A 154 22.48 -1.09 10.39
N ILE A 155 22.65 -1.14 9.07
CA ILE A 155 23.49 -2.15 8.40
C ILE A 155 24.93 -2.09 8.95
N ARG A 156 25.50 -0.89 9.12
CA ARG A 156 26.83 -0.75 9.74
C ARG A 156 26.88 -1.25 11.17
N GLN A 157 25.90 -0.90 12.00
CA GLN A 157 25.84 -1.38 13.39
C GLN A 157 25.72 -2.90 13.48
N VAL A 158 24.93 -3.52 12.59
CA VAL A 158 24.81 -4.98 12.52
C VAL A 158 26.14 -5.62 12.12
N ALA A 159 26.86 -5.05 11.15
CA ALA A 159 28.18 -5.54 10.75
C ALA A 159 29.20 -5.43 11.90
N GLU A 160 29.25 -4.28 12.59
CA GLU A 160 30.14 -4.07 13.74
C GLU A 160 29.86 -5.05 14.89
N LEU A 161 28.57 -5.26 15.22
CA LEU A 161 28.17 -6.24 16.24
C LEU A 161 28.50 -7.68 15.84
N SER A 162 28.34 -8.01 14.55
CA SER A 162 28.71 -9.33 14.01
C SER A 162 30.21 -9.58 14.18
N ASP A 163 31.04 -8.61 13.80
CA ASP A 163 32.50 -8.69 13.95
C ASP A 163 32.91 -8.82 15.42
N GLU A 164 32.27 -8.04 16.32
CA GLU A 164 32.52 -8.12 17.75
C GLU A 164 32.17 -9.51 18.31
N LEU A 165 31.03 -10.09 17.89
CA LEU A 165 30.60 -11.43 18.29
C LEU A 165 31.60 -12.50 17.82
N THR A 166 32.09 -12.40 16.58
CA THR A 166 33.09 -13.33 16.04
C THR A 166 34.40 -13.28 16.83
N VAL A 167 34.90 -12.08 17.14
CA VAL A 167 36.17 -11.93 17.87
C VAL A 167 36.04 -12.36 19.33
N LYS A 168 34.96 -11.98 20.02
CA LYS A 168 34.83 -12.20 21.47
C LYS A 168 34.33 -13.58 21.85
N LEU A 169 33.54 -14.23 21.00
CA LEU A 169 32.88 -15.50 21.34
C LEU A 169 33.32 -16.64 20.43
N HIS A 170 33.35 -16.43 19.11
CA HIS A 170 33.60 -17.52 18.17
C HIS A 170 35.05 -18.01 18.25
N ALA A 171 36.04 -17.11 18.12
CA ALA A 171 37.45 -17.51 18.13
C ALA A 171 37.88 -18.20 19.44
N PRO A 172 37.55 -17.67 20.64
CA PRO A 172 37.91 -18.36 21.89
C PRO A 172 37.20 -19.71 22.07
N ALA A 173 35.98 -19.86 21.55
CA ALA A 173 35.26 -21.12 21.58
C ALA A 173 35.92 -22.17 20.67
N GLU A 174 36.35 -21.78 19.45
CA GLU A 174 37.11 -22.67 18.56
C GLU A 174 38.45 -23.09 19.20
N ASP A 175 39.19 -22.15 19.79
CA ASP A 175 40.45 -22.44 20.49
C ASP A 175 40.25 -23.43 21.66
N ALA A 176 39.20 -23.21 22.47
CA ALA A 176 38.88 -24.10 23.58
C ALA A 176 38.52 -25.51 23.09
N LEU A 177 37.76 -25.61 22.00
CA LEU A 177 37.34 -26.87 21.41
C LEU A 177 38.53 -27.64 20.81
N ALA A 178 39.44 -26.95 20.14
CA ALA A 178 40.72 -27.52 19.67
C ALA A 178 41.59 -28.02 20.83
N GLY A 179 41.65 -27.28 21.94
CA GLY A 179 42.32 -27.69 23.17
C GLY A 179 41.74 -28.98 23.77
N ILE A 180 40.40 -29.09 23.83
CA ILE A 180 39.72 -30.30 24.31
C ILE A 180 40.04 -31.51 23.42
N LEU A 181 40.00 -31.36 22.10
CA LEU A 181 40.33 -32.43 21.16
C LEU A 181 41.79 -32.90 21.30
N THR A 182 42.73 -31.97 21.48
CA THR A 182 44.14 -32.26 21.71
C THR A 182 44.33 -33.07 22.99
N LEU A 183 43.65 -32.67 24.07
CA LEU A 183 43.73 -33.37 25.36
C LEU A 183 43.12 -34.78 25.28
N ALA A 184 42.00 -34.95 24.57
CA ALA A 184 41.40 -36.25 24.34
C ALA A 184 42.33 -37.20 23.58
N GLN A 185 43.04 -36.70 22.56
CA GLN A 185 44.01 -37.47 21.79
C GLN A 185 45.20 -37.93 22.67
N LEU A 186 45.75 -37.04 23.49
CA LEU A 186 46.84 -37.38 24.41
C LEU A 186 46.42 -38.46 25.43
N VAL A 187 45.20 -38.36 25.96
CA VAL A 187 44.65 -39.39 26.86
C VAL A 187 44.52 -40.74 26.15
N TYR A 188 44.09 -40.74 24.88
CA TYR A 188 44.00 -41.96 24.08
C TYR A 188 45.38 -42.60 23.85
N GLU A 189 46.40 -41.81 23.48
CA GLU A 189 47.76 -42.30 23.27
C GLU A 189 48.39 -42.85 24.55
N LEU A 190 48.23 -42.14 25.68
CA LEU A 190 48.67 -42.63 27.00
C LEU A 190 47.99 -43.94 27.39
N SER A 191 46.72 -44.12 27.02
CA SER A 191 46.01 -45.37 27.25
C SER A 191 46.53 -46.54 26.43
N GLY A 192 46.99 -46.27 25.21
CA GLY A 192 47.58 -47.26 24.31
C GLY A 192 49.00 -47.64 24.68
N ALA A 193 49.79 -46.67 25.17
CA ALA A 193 51.20 -46.85 25.52
C ALA A 193 51.43 -47.57 26.85
N ALA A 194 50.43 -47.64 27.72
CA ALA A 194 50.64 -48.07 29.10
C ALA A 194 50.17 -49.51 29.38
N GLY A 195 50.96 -50.22 30.21
CA GLY A 195 50.72 -51.60 30.61
C GLY A 195 49.43 -51.82 31.43
N ALA A 196 49.21 -53.07 31.86
CA ALA A 196 47.93 -53.57 32.39
C ALA A 196 47.26 -52.72 33.50
N GLU A 197 48.03 -52.01 34.33
CA GLU A 197 47.48 -51.14 35.39
C GLU A 197 46.85 -49.83 34.85
N ASN A 198 47.35 -49.28 33.75
CA ASN A 198 46.77 -48.08 33.15
C ASN A 198 45.49 -48.37 32.35
N LYS A 199 45.33 -49.60 31.82
CA LYS A 199 44.08 -50.01 31.15
C LYS A 199 42.86 -49.97 32.09
N ALA A 200 43.05 -50.24 33.39
CA ALA A 200 41.98 -50.19 34.39
C ALA A 200 41.55 -48.75 34.71
N LEU A 201 42.49 -47.80 34.73
CA LEU A 201 42.22 -46.36 34.92
C LEU A 201 41.50 -45.76 33.71
N VAL A 202 41.94 -46.11 32.49
CA VAL A 202 41.32 -45.64 31.24
C VAL A 202 39.89 -46.19 31.09
N ALA A 203 39.64 -47.45 31.46
CA ALA A 203 38.30 -48.03 31.43
C ALA A 203 37.32 -47.30 32.37
N LYS A 204 37.80 -46.79 33.52
CA LYS A 204 37.02 -45.95 34.43
C LYS A 204 36.68 -44.58 33.82
N CYS A 205 37.60 -43.97 33.09
CA CYS A 205 37.37 -42.67 32.42
C CYS A 205 36.45 -42.80 31.19
N LYS A 206 36.53 -43.89 30.41
CA LYS A 206 35.66 -44.13 29.26
C LYS A 206 34.17 -44.19 29.61
N GLY A 207 33.81 -44.68 30.79
CA GLY A 207 32.43 -44.68 31.29
C GLY A 207 31.85 -43.29 31.56
N GLN A 208 32.68 -42.24 31.61
CA GLN A 208 32.26 -40.85 31.84
C GLN A 208 32.32 -39.99 30.56
N SER A 209 32.77 -40.54 29.43
CA SER A 209 33.01 -39.81 28.17
C SER A 209 31.76 -39.47 27.34
N VAL A 210 30.58 -39.96 27.72
CA VAL A 210 29.30 -39.73 27.00
C VAL A 210 28.94 -38.24 26.88
N VAL A 211 29.54 -37.38 27.70
CA VAL A 211 29.30 -35.94 27.70
C VAL A 211 30.04 -35.22 26.56
N VAL A 212 31.17 -35.74 26.07
CA VAL A 212 32.02 -35.00 25.10
C VAL A 212 31.54 -35.15 23.66
N GLU A 213 31.12 -36.34 23.24
CA GLU A 213 30.62 -36.57 21.85
C GLU A 213 29.31 -35.82 21.57
N ASN A 214 28.42 -35.72 22.56
CA ASN A 214 27.16 -34.99 22.41
C ASN A 214 27.36 -33.46 22.32
N VAL A 215 28.36 -32.91 23.00
CA VAL A 215 28.68 -31.47 22.95
C VAL A 215 29.30 -31.10 21.60
N LEU A 216 30.17 -31.94 21.04
CA LEU A 216 30.78 -31.71 19.73
C LEU A 216 29.73 -31.73 18.59
N ALA A 217 28.80 -32.70 18.61
CA ALA A 217 27.75 -32.81 17.59
C ALA A 217 26.74 -31.63 17.62
N HIS A 218 26.38 -31.14 18.80
CA HIS A 218 25.49 -29.99 18.94
C HIS A 218 26.18 -28.65 18.61
N SER A 219 27.49 -28.55 18.86
CA SER A 219 28.25 -27.34 18.51
C SER A 219 28.41 -27.19 16.99
N MET A 220 28.75 -28.25 16.25
CA MET A 220 28.91 -28.19 14.79
C MET A 220 27.60 -27.84 14.08
N THR A 221 26.47 -28.43 14.51
CA THR A 221 25.14 -28.14 13.93
C THR A 221 24.65 -26.73 14.23
N PHE A 222 25.04 -26.14 15.36
CA PHE A 222 24.77 -24.74 15.67
C PHE A 222 25.58 -23.78 14.77
N TRP A 223 26.85 -24.10 14.49
CA TRP A 223 27.72 -23.27 13.65
C TRP A 223 27.38 -23.34 12.14
N GLU A 224 26.95 -24.50 11.64
CA GLU A 224 26.46 -24.62 10.25
C GLU A 224 25.20 -23.78 10.01
N ARG A 225 24.27 -23.76 10.97
CA ARG A 225 23.06 -22.91 10.91
C ARG A 225 23.35 -21.42 10.99
N LEU A 226 24.38 -21.02 11.73
CA LEU A 226 24.83 -19.62 11.79
C LEU A 226 25.46 -19.16 10.47
N LYS A 227 26.21 -20.03 9.78
CA LYS A 227 26.77 -19.72 8.45
C LYS A 227 25.66 -19.54 7.40
N GLU A 228 24.63 -20.39 7.40
CA GLU A 228 23.48 -20.26 6.49
C GLU A 228 22.74 -18.92 6.66
N CYS A 229 22.61 -18.42 7.90
CA CYS A 229 22.02 -17.11 8.16
C CYS A 229 22.88 -15.93 7.68
N SER A 230 24.21 -16.06 7.68
CA SER A 230 25.11 -14.98 7.23
C SER A 230 25.14 -14.79 5.70
N THR A 231 24.78 -15.81 4.93
CA THR A 231 24.71 -15.77 3.46
C THR A 231 23.37 -15.24 2.90
N LEU A 232 22.42 -14.91 3.77
CA LEU A 232 21.07 -14.47 3.42
C LEU A 232 20.84 -12.95 3.58
N VAL A 233 21.91 -12.17 3.81
CA VAL A 233 21.95 -10.70 3.82
C VAL A 233 22.78 -10.21 2.65
#